data_AF-A0A7V1XQ25-F1
#
_entry.id   AF-A0A7V1XQ25-F1
#
_cell.length_a   1.000
_cell.length_b   1.000
_cell.length_c   1.000
_cell.angle_alpha   90.00
_cell.angle_beta   90.00
_cell.angle_gamma   90.00
#
_symmetry.space_group_name_H-M   'P 1'
#
loop_
_entity.id
_entity.type
_entity.pdbx_description
1 polymer ?
#
loop_
_entity_poly.entity_id
_entity_poly.type
_entity_poly.pdbx_seq_one_letter_code
_entity_poly.pdbx_strand_id
1 'polypeptide(L)'
;MDDALRAEATARLERALAESGMADPREFCRDRLRELRRRDPAALAEALRDYDETLVSRVARGDADPIAEWIEYARRLAERTAPGRTVEIDLGGRARPYAPGAHPRLVLHLPDDPAAPALPVARPRELSPAQRAAYDLLVLGKTAPD
;
A
#
# COMPACT_ATOMS: atom_id res chain seq x y z
N MET A 1 5.53 19.87 11.72
CA MET A 1 6.24 18.64 12.15
C MET A 1 7.73 18.87 11.96
N ASP A 2 8.56 18.32 12.84
CA ASP A 2 10.03 18.46 12.81
C ASP A 2 10.63 17.80 11.56
N ASP A 3 11.45 18.54 10.81
CA ASP A 3 12.15 18.04 9.63
C ASP A 3 13.10 16.88 9.98
N ALA A 4 13.65 16.87 11.19
CA ALA A 4 14.47 15.77 11.69
C ALA A 4 13.68 14.46 11.81
N LEU A 5 12.42 14.52 12.23
CA LEU A 5 11.54 13.33 12.31
C LEU A 5 11.24 12.77 10.92
N ARG A 6 10.97 13.64 9.94
CA ARG A 6 10.75 13.21 8.54
C ARG A 6 12.00 12.54 7.96
N ALA A 7 13.16 13.11 8.21
CA ALA A 7 14.44 12.56 7.76
C ALA A 7 14.69 11.17 8.38
N GLU A 8 14.49 11.02 9.70
CA GLU A 8 14.67 9.72 10.37
C GLU A 8 13.65 8.68 9.87
N ALA A 9 12.38 9.05 9.72
CA ALA A 9 11.37 8.14 9.19
C ALA A 9 11.72 7.66 7.78
N THR A 10 12.26 8.55 6.94
CA THR A 10 12.72 8.23 5.59
C THR A 10 13.92 7.27 5.63
N ALA A 11 14.94 7.59 6.43
CA ALA A 11 16.13 6.74 6.57
C ALA A 11 15.81 5.34 7.12
N ARG A 12 14.83 5.23 8.03
CA ARG A 12 14.36 3.93 8.55
C ARG A 12 13.63 3.10 7.50
N LEU A 13 12.75 3.73 6.72
CA LEU A 13 12.07 3.05 5.62
C LEU A 13 13.08 2.55 4.58
N GLU A 14 14.06 3.37 4.20
CA GLU A 14 15.06 3.00 3.19
C GLU A 14 15.91 1.81 3.64
N ARG A 15 16.34 1.80 4.90
CA ARG A 15 17.02 0.64 5.51
C ARG A 15 16.17 -0.63 5.46
N ALA A 16 14.91 -0.55 5.90
CA ALA A 16 14.00 -1.69 5.85
C ALA A 16 13.76 -2.18 4.41
N LEU A 17 13.59 -1.27 3.45
CA LEU A 17 13.37 -1.61 2.05
C LEU A 17 14.58 -2.32 1.44
N ALA A 18 15.81 -1.95 1.81
CA ALA A 18 17.01 -2.62 1.33
C ALA A 18 17.02 -4.13 1.63
N GLU A 19 16.38 -4.54 2.73
CA GLU A 19 16.41 -5.91 3.24
C GLU A 19 15.11 -6.71 2.95
N SER A 20 14.00 -6.04 2.66
CA SER A 20 12.64 -6.64 2.72
C SER A 20 12.14 -7.39 1.47
N GLY A 21 12.82 -7.33 0.33
CA GLY A 21 12.28 -7.85 -0.94
C GLY A 21 10.98 -7.18 -1.41
N MET A 22 10.52 -6.10 -0.75
CA MET A 22 9.30 -5.37 -1.08
C MET A 22 9.57 -4.20 -2.01
N ALA A 23 8.59 -3.90 -2.87
CA ALA A 23 8.56 -2.64 -3.62
C ALA A 23 8.25 -1.49 -2.65
N ASP A 24 8.62 -0.26 -3.04
CA ASP A 24 8.41 0.92 -2.19
C ASP A 24 6.89 1.22 -2.06
N PRO A 25 6.30 1.08 -0.85
CA PRO A 25 4.86 1.32 -0.65
C PRO A 25 4.46 2.80 -0.87
N ARG A 26 5.43 3.74 -0.85
CA ARG A 26 5.17 5.15 -1.14
C ARG A 26 4.64 5.38 -2.55
N GLU A 27 4.97 4.51 -3.50
CA GLU A 27 4.44 4.57 -4.87
C GLU A 27 2.90 4.50 -4.88
N PHE A 28 2.34 3.53 -4.18
CA PHE A 28 0.89 3.34 -4.07
C PHE A 28 0.22 4.48 -3.33
N CYS A 29 0.86 4.99 -2.27
CA CYS A 29 0.37 6.15 -1.53
C CYS A 29 0.27 7.38 -2.44
N ARG A 30 1.31 7.67 -3.24
CA ARG A 30 1.33 8.81 -4.17
C ARG A 30 0.19 8.73 -5.18
N ASP A 31 -0.09 7.56 -5.73
CA ASP A 31 -1.17 7.37 -6.69
C ASP A 31 -2.55 7.57 -6.06
N ARG A 32 -2.78 7.07 -4.84
CA ARG A 32 -4.04 7.31 -4.11
C ARG A 32 -4.21 8.77 -3.72
N LEU A 33 -3.16 9.44 -3.25
CA LEU A 33 -3.22 10.87 -2.92
C LEU A 33 -3.53 11.74 -4.14
N ARG A 34 -3.03 11.38 -5.33
CA ARG A 34 -3.39 12.04 -6.59
C ARG A 34 -4.87 11.84 -6.93
N GLU A 35 -5.42 10.67 -6.66
CA GLU A 35 -6.85 10.40 -6.87
C GLU A 35 -7.72 11.22 -5.93
N LEU A 36 -7.42 11.19 -4.62
CA LEU A 36 -8.14 11.96 -3.62
C LEU A 36 -8.11 13.46 -3.95
N ARG A 37 -6.96 13.99 -4.39
CA ARG A 37 -6.88 15.39 -4.83
C ARG A 37 -7.87 15.75 -5.93
N ARG A 38 -8.19 14.81 -6.83
CA ARG A 38 -9.12 15.05 -7.95
C ARG A 38 -10.58 14.90 -7.53
N ARG A 39 -10.89 13.97 -6.64
CA ARG A 39 -12.27 13.58 -6.31
C ARG A 39 -12.79 14.16 -4.99
N ASP A 40 -11.94 14.19 -3.97
CA ASP A 40 -12.32 14.52 -2.60
C ASP A 40 -11.18 15.24 -1.86
N PRO A 41 -11.14 16.59 -1.96
CA PRO A 41 -10.16 17.41 -1.24
C PRO A 41 -10.24 17.30 0.29
N ALA A 42 -11.41 16.96 0.85
CA ALA A 42 -11.58 16.80 2.29
C ALA A 42 -10.89 15.50 2.76
N ALA A 43 -11.14 14.39 2.08
CA ALA A 43 -10.46 13.12 2.34
C ALA A 43 -8.93 13.23 2.13
N LEU A 44 -8.48 14.04 1.15
CA LEU A 44 -7.06 14.36 0.99
C LEU A 44 -6.50 15.08 2.23
N ALA A 45 -7.19 16.10 2.74
CA ALA A 45 -6.72 16.86 3.89
C ALA A 45 -6.59 15.98 5.14
N GLU A 46 -7.54 15.06 5.36
CA GLU A 46 -7.47 14.07 6.44
C GLU A 46 -6.30 13.09 6.25
N ALA A 47 -6.11 12.58 5.03
CA ALA A 47 -4.98 11.71 4.72
C ALA A 47 -3.63 12.37 5.01
N LEU A 48 -3.47 13.64 4.64
CA LEU A 48 -2.25 14.40 4.93
C LEU A 48 -2.04 14.64 6.43
N ARG A 49 -3.13 14.83 7.19
CA ARG A 49 -3.08 14.91 8.64
C ARG A 49 -2.62 13.58 9.25
N ASP A 50 -3.20 12.46 8.83
CA ASP A 50 -2.82 11.12 9.29
C ASP A 50 -1.34 10.81 9.01
N TYR A 51 -0.85 11.24 7.83
CA TYR A 51 0.56 11.15 7.46
C TYR A 51 1.47 11.90 8.44
N ASP A 52 1.14 13.16 8.71
CA ASP A 52 1.95 14.04 9.54
C ASP A 52 1.87 13.69 11.04
N GLU A 53 0.68 13.40 11.56
CA GLU A 53 0.48 13.18 12.99
C GLU A 53 0.85 11.76 13.41
N THR A 54 0.58 10.77 12.56
CA THR A 54 0.69 9.35 12.93
C THR A 54 1.83 8.64 12.23
N LEU A 55 1.85 8.61 10.90
CA LEU A 55 2.77 7.75 10.15
C LEU A 55 4.23 8.12 10.40
N VAL A 56 4.60 9.40 10.21
CA VAL A 56 5.98 9.84 10.37
C VAL A 56 6.47 9.61 11.80
N SER A 57 5.64 9.93 12.80
CA SER A 57 5.96 9.70 14.21
C SER A 57 6.21 8.21 14.52
N ARG A 58 5.35 7.30 14.06
CA ARG A 58 5.51 5.86 14.28
C ARG A 58 6.75 5.30 13.60
N VAL A 59 6.96 5.65 12.34
CA VAL A 59 8.11 5.16 11.58
C VAL A 59 9.41 5.67 12.19
N ALA A 60 9.47 6.91 12.67
CA ALA A 60 10.68 7.49 13.27
C ALA A 60 11.02 6.93 14.67
N ARG A 61 10.03 6.61 15.51
CA ARG A 61 10.23 6.37 16.96
C ARG A 61 10.77 4.99 17.36
N GLY A 62 10.86 4.04 16.43
CA GLY A 62 11.81 2.93 16.59
C GLY A 62 11.26 1.54 16.80
N ASP A 63 10.01 1.41 17.26
CA ASP A 63 9.39 0.16 17.71
C ASP A 63 8.54 -0.54 16.65
N ALA A 64 8.07 0.20 15.64
CA ALA A 64 7.29 -0.35 14.53
C ALA A 64 8.17 -0.73 13.31
N ASP A 65 7.74 -1.75 12.58
CA ASP A 65 8.26 -2.06 11.24
C ASP A 65 7.87 -0.94 10.27
N PRO A 66 8.86 -0.20 9.70
CA PRO A 66 8.59 0.88 8.77
C PRO A 66 7.72 0.46 7.59
N ILE A 67 7.93 -0.72 7.03
CA ILE A 67 7.21 -1.18 5.83
C ILE A 67 5.78 -1.49 6.20
N ALA A 68 5.55 -2.20 7.31
CA ALA A 68 4.20 -2.51 7.79
C ALA A 68 3.38 -1.23 8.02
N GLU A 69 3.97 -0.21 8.65
CA GLU A 69 3.30 1.09 8.89
C GLU A 69 2.94 1.80 7.59
N TRP A 70 3.82 1.79 6.60
CA TRP A 70 3.54 2.35 5.28
C TRP A 70 2.47 1.57 4.52
N ILE A 71 2.44 0.24 4.64
CA ILE A 71 1.41 -0.61 4.04
C ILE A 71 0.04 -0.35 4.68
N GLU A 72 -0.02 -0.20 6.01
CA GLU A 72 -1.24 0.20 6.70
C GLU A 72 -1.73 1.58 6.26
N TYR A 73 -0.82 2.53 6.08
CA TYR A 73 -1.18 3.84 5.55
C TYR A 73 -1.70 3.75 4.11
N ALA A 74 -1.04 2.99 3.23
CA ALA A 74 -1.52 2.74 1.87
C ALA A 74 -2.90 2.07 1.85
N ARG A 75 -3.16 1.14 2.79
CA ARG A 75 -4.45 0.46 2.95
C ARG A 75 -5.57 1.46 3.31
N ARG A 76 -5.32 2.33 4.29
CA ARG A 76 -6.26 3.40 4.68
C ARG A 76 -6.53 4.36 3.52
N LEU A 77 -5.51 4.71 2.73
CA LEU A 77 -5.70 5.54 1.53
C LEU A 77 -6.59 4.86 0.48
N ALA A 78 -6.41 3.55 0.26
CA ALA A 78 -7.25 2.80 -0.66
C ALA A 78 -8.71 2.74 -0.21
N GLU A 79 -8.95 2.48 1.07
CA GLU A 79 -10.29 2.44 1.70
C GLU A 79 -10.99 3.81 1.64
N ARG A 80 -10.24 4.91 1.81
CA ARG A 80 -10.76 6.28 1.59
C ARG A 80 -11.04 6.58 0.11
N THR A 81 -10.39 5.89 -0.82
CA THR A 81 -10.58 6.10 -2.26
C THR A 81 -11.85 5.43 -2.76
N ALA A 82 -12.14 4.23 -2.24
CA ALA A 82 -13.36 3.49 -2.52
C ALA A 82 -13.66 2.53 -1.35
N PRO A 83 -14.94 2.34 -0.98
CA PRO A 83 -15.31 1.29 -0.03
C PRO A 83 -15.00 -0.08 -0.63
N GLY A 84 -14.62 -1.03 0.22
CA GLY A 84 -14.19 -2.34 -0.23
C GLY A 84 -13.48 -3.14 0.85
N ARG A 85 -12.76 -4.18 0.43
CA ARG A 85 -12.02 -5.08 1.33
C ARG A 85 -10.58 -5.25 0.90
N THR A 86 -9.67 -5.35 1.87
CA THR A 86 -8.26 -5.62 1.61
C THR A 86 -7.96 -7.11 1.72
N VAL A 87 -7.29 -7.65 0.71
CA VAL A 87 -6.84 -9.04 0.65
C VAL A 87 -5.33 -9.09 0.44
N GLU A 88 -4.74 -10.17 0.92
CA GLU A 88 -3.40 -10.60 0.55
C GLU A 88 -3.47 -11.80 -0.39
N ILE A 89 -2.55 -11.88 -1.33
CA ILE A 89 -2.42 -12.96 -2.31
C ILE A 89 -1.06 -13.62 -2.09
N ASP A 90 -1.09 -14.90 -1.72
CA ASP A 90 0.13 -15.70 -1.51
C ASP A 90 0.82 -16.07 -2.83
N LEU A 91 1.99 -16.72 -2.74
CA LEU A 91 2.78 -17.09 -3.91
C LEU A 91 2.04 -18.03 -4.88
N GLY A 92 1.04 -18.79 -4.38
CA GLY A 92 0.19 -19.67 -5.16
C GLY A 92 -1.05 -18.99 -5.73
N GLY A 93 -1.22 -17.68 -5.53
CA GLY A 93 -2.37 -16.93 -6.02
C GLY A 93 -3.62 -17.02 -5.15
N ARG A 94 -3.55 -17.63 -3.95
CA ARG A 94 -4.72 -17.73 -3.07
C ARG A 94 -4.90 -16.42 -2.32
N ALA A 95 -6.09 -15.85 -2.45
CA ALA A 95 -6.49 -14.66 -1.69
C ALA A 95 -6.93 -15.04 -0.27
N ARG A 96 -6.54 -14.24 0.71
CA ARG A 96 -7.00 -14.30 2.10
C ARG A 96 -7.27 -12.88 2.62
N PRO A 97 -8.11 -12.72 3.65
CA PRO A 97 -8.23 -11.44 4.34
C PRO A 97 -6.85 -10.94 4.75
N TYR A 98 -6.57 -9.66 4.50
CA TYR A 98 -5.30 -9.08 4.88
C TYR A 98 -5.11 -9.11 6.41
N ALA A 99 -3.95 -9.58 6.84
CA ALA A 99 -3.51 -9.54 8.23
C ALA A 99 -2.17 -8.79 8.29
N PRO A 100 -2.01 -7.81 9.21
CA PRO A 100 -0.73 -7.12 9.40
C PRO A 100 0.35 -8.12 9.84
N GLY A 101 1.53 -8.12 9.21
CA GLY A 101 2.61 -9.06 9.54
C GLY A 101 3.64 -9.26 8.43
N ALA A 102 4.54 -10.23 8.62
CA ALA A 102 5.75 -10.40 7.80
C ALA A 102 5.47 -10.78 6.33
N HIS A 103 5.98 -9.94 5.44
CA HIS A 103 5.95 -9.96 3.97
C HIS A 103 6.96 -11.00 3.40
N PRO A 104 6.81 -11.53 2.15
CA PRO A 104 6.39 -10.83 0.92
C PRO A 104 5.12 -11.42 0.28
N ARG A 105 3.99 -10.71 0.43
CA ARG A 105 2.71 -11.03 -0.22
C ARG A 105 2.22 -9.83 -1.03
N LEU A 106 1.51 -10.09 -2.12
CA LEU A 106 0.81 -9.06 -2.87
C LEU A 106 -0.43 -8.65 -2.08
N VAL A 107 -0.59 -7.36 -1.77
CA VAL A 107 -1.73 -6.85 -1.01
C VAL A 107 -2.52 -5.91 -1.91
N LEU A 108 -3.80 -6.22 -2.08
CA LEU A 108 -4.73 -5.46 -2.92
C LEU A 108 -5.94 -5.04 -2.08
N HIS A 109 -6.42 -3.83 -2.30
CA HIS A 109 -7.75 -3.43 -1.88
C HIS A 109 -8.70 -3.63 -3.05
N LEU A 110 -9.78 -4.39 -2.84
CA LEU A 110 -10.81 -4.70 -3.81
C LEU A 110 -12.01 -3.80 -3.51
N PRO A 111 -12.29 -2.79 -4.36
CA PRO A 111 -13.50 -1.99 -4.21
C PRO A 111 -14.77 -2.85 -4.28
N ASP A 112 -15.84 -2.39 -3.64
CA ASP A 112 -17.16 -3.05 -3.70
C ASP A 112 -17.80 -2.96 -5.09
N ASP A 113 -17.45 -1.93 -5.86
CA ASP A 113 -17.83 -1.82 -7.27
C ASP A 113 -17.00 -2.82 -8.11
N PRO A 114 -17.60 -3.88 -8.68
CA PRO A 114 -16.87 -4.88 -9.45
C PRO A 114 -16.32 -4.35 -10.78
N ALA A 115 -16.80 -3.18 -11.26
CA ALA A 115 -16.25 -2.52 -12.44
C ALA A 115 -14.99 -1.71 -12.12
N ALA A 116 -14.72 -1.41 -10.84
CA ALA A 116 -13.54 -0.67 -10.43
C ALA A 116 -12.32 -1.60 -10.34
N PRO A 117 -11.14 -1.16 -10.82
CA PRO A 117 -9.92 -1.94 -10.69
C PRO A 117 -9.51 -2.08 -9.22
N ALA A 118 -8.86 -3.20 -8.90
CA ALA A 118 -8.22 -3.39 -7.61
C ALA A 118 -7.13 -2.32 -7.40
N LEU A 119 -7.03 -1.81 -6.18
CA LEU A 119 -6.06 -0.80 -5.78
C LEU A 119 -4.87 -1.50 -5.11
N PRO A 120 -3.66 -1.42 -5.69
CA PRO A 120 -2.48 -1.96 -5.03
C PRO A 120 -2.20 -1.23 -3.72
N VAL A 121 -1.91 -2.00 -2.68
CA VAL A 121 -1.54 -1.51 -1.34
C VAL A 121 -0.08 -1.83 -1.04
N ALA A 122 0.36 -3.05 -1.37
CA ALA A 122 1.74 -3.48 -1.25
C ALA A 122 2.05 -4.55 -2.30
N ARG A 123 3.31 -4.65 -2.72
CA ARG A 123 3.74 -5.77 -3.57
C ARG A 123 5.19 -6.18 -3.29
N PRO A 124 5.52 -7.46 -3.43
CA PRO A 124 6.90 -7.91 -3.58
C PRO A 124 7.57 -7.25 -4.79
N ARG A 125 8.90 -7.09 -4.74
CA ARG A 125 9.69 -6.66 -5.91
C ARG A 125 9.51 -7.63 -7.07
N GLU A 126 9.53 -8.91 -6.75
CA GLU A 126 9.33 -10.01 -7.68
C GLU A 126 8.00 -10.70 -7.37
N LEU A 127 7.03 -10.52 -8.27
CA LEU A 127 5.77 -11.24 -8.21
C LEU A 127 5.99 -12.68 -8.68
N SER A 128 5.43 -13.65 -7.95
CA SER A 128 5.27 -15.01 -8.47
C SER A 128 4.41 -15.01 -9.74
N PRO A 129 4.45 -16.07 -10.57
CA PRO A 129 3.57 -16.16 -11.75
C PRO A 129 2.08 -15.98 -11.41
N ALA A 130 1.62 -16.59 -10.31
CA ALA A 130 0.23 -16.49 -9.87
C ALA A 130 -0.14 -15.07 -9.38
N GLN A 131 0.76 -14.43 -8.63
CA GLN A 131 0.57 -13.04 -8.19
C GLN A 131 0.60 -12.06 -9.37
N ARG A 132 1.46 -12.31 -10.35
CA ARG A 132 1.54 -11.51 -11.58
C ARG A 132 0.24 -11.62 -12.38
N ALA A 133 -0.27 -12.82 -12.59
CA ALA A 133 -1.56 -13.02 -13.26
C ALA A 133 -2.70 -12.28 -12.54
N ALA A 134 -2.75 -12.38 -11.20
CA ALA A 134 -3.73 -11.64 -10.41
C ALA A 134 -3.57 -10.11 -10.54
N TYR A 135 -2.34 -9.60 -10.53
CA TYR A 135 -2.05 -8.18 -10.68
C TYR A 135 -2.44 -7.67 -12.08
N ASP A 136 -2.03 -8.37 -13.13
CA ASP A 136 -2.31 -7.99 -14.51
C ASP A 136 -3.82 -7.95 -14.77
N LEU A 137 -4.56 -8.96 -14.28
CA LEU A 137 -6.01 -9.01 -14.41
C LEU A 137 -6.71 -7.93 -13.58
N LEU A 138 -6.46 -7.90 -12.27
CA LEU A 138 -7.28 -7.13 -11.33
C LEU A 138 -6.87 -5.65 -11.25
N VAL A 139 -5.60 -5.34 -11.51
CA VAL A 139 -5.07 -3.98 -11.40
C VAL A 139 -4.92 -3.33 -12.77
N LEU A 140 -4.37 -4.07 -13.75
CA LEU A 140 -4.11 -3.53 -15.09
C LEU A 140 -5.24 -3.79 -16.09
N GLY A 141 -6.21 -4.64 -15.76
CA GLY A 141 -7.29 -5.03 -16.69
C GLY A 141 -6.77 -5.81 -17.91
N LYS A 142 -5.61 -6.45 -17.80
CA LYS A 142 -5.00 -7.25 -18.87
C LYS A 142 -5.35 -8.71 -18.66
N THR A 143 -6.03 -9.32 -19.61
CA THR A 143 -6.08 -10.78 -19.69
C THR A 143 -4.74 -11.30 -20.22
N ALA A 144 -4.33 -12.50 -19.80
CA ALA A 144 -3.15 -13.14 -20.37
C ALA A 144 -3.26 -13.19 -21.90
N PRO A 145 -2.15 -13.06 -22.65
CA PRO A 145 -2.19 -13.34 -24.09
C PRO A 145 -2.63 -14.79 -24.29
N ASP A 146 -3.62 -14.99 -25.16
CA ASP A 146 -4.05 -16.30 -25.65
C ASP A 146 -2.89 -17.09 -26.31
#